data_AF-A0A1Y1LFV5-F1
#
_entry.id   AF-A0A1Y1LFV5-F1
#
_cell.length_a   1.000
_cell.length_b   1.000
_cell.length_c   1.000
_cell.angle_alpha   90.00
_cell.angle_beta   90.00
_cell.angle_gamma   90.00
#
_symmetry.space_group_name_H-M   'P 1'
#
loop_
_entity.id
_entity.type
_entity.pdbx_description
1 polymer ?
#
loop_
_entity_poly.entity_id
_entity_poly.type
_entity_poly.pdbx_seq_one_letter_code
_entity_poly.pdbx_strand_id
1 'polypeptide(L)'
;ESVISAIKNIMGITDMTTISEHATLSEMGMDSMTTVEIKQALERDCEIFLSPKEIRTLTFAKLKERLSKETPDHGVPTLPARTNTFYTHFRTEEESRIPLKQMESLVKQQDHAPLAIFLPGIEGVAENMAPLAKKV
;
A
#
# COMPACT_ATOMS: atom_id res chain seq x y z
N GLU A 1 11.16 5.24 7.67
CA GLU A 1 12.48 4.62 7.92
C GLU A 1 12.90 3.85 6.67
N SER A 2 14.20 3.60 6.44
CA SER A 2 14.62 2.79 5.29
C SER A 2 14.32 1.31 5.54
N VAL A 3 13.84 0.57 4.55
CA VAL A 3 13.59 -0.90 4.64
C VAL A 3 14.81 -1.68 5.10
N ILE A 4 16.01 -1.21 4.76
CA ILE A 4 17.26 -1.79 5.26
C ILE A 4 17.35 -1.69 6.79
N SER A 5 16.89 -0.58 7.37
CA SER A 5 16.84 -0.39 8.82
C SER A 5 15.77 -1.28 9.48
N ALA A 6 14.63 -1.49 8.82
CA ALA A 6 13.60 -2.40 9.30
C ALA A 6 14.10 -3.86 9.33
N ILE A 7 14.72 -4.32 8.24
CA ILE A 7 15.32 -5.67 8.17
C ILE A 7 16.44 -5.83 9.20
N LYS A 8 17.28 -4.82 9.37
CA LYS A 8 18.32 -4.78 10.42
C LYS A 8 17.72 -4.98 11.82
N ASN A 9 16.63 -4.27 12.13
CA ASN A 9 15.94 -4.40 13.42
C ASN A 9 15.30 -5.78 13.61
N ILE A 10 14.65 -6.32 12.57
CA ILE A 10 14.05 -7.67 12.61
C ILE A 10 15.12 -8.74 12.88
N MET A 11 16.29 -8.61 12.27
CA MET A 11 17.40 -9.54 12.47
C MET A 11 18.22 -9.27 13.75
N GLY A 12 17.88 -8.24 14.53
CA GLY A 12 18.61 -7.88 15.75
C GLY A 12 20.06 -7.43 15.50
N ILE A 13 20.36 -6.91 14.31
CA ILE A 13 21.72 -6.51 13.92
C ILE A 13 21.97 -5.08 14.43
N THR A 14 22.97 -4.88 15.27
CA THR A 14 23.26 -3.54 15.84
C THR A 14 24.03 -2.64 14.88
N ASP A 15 24.90 -3.21 14.03
CA ASP A 15 25.74 -2.48 13.08
C ASP A 15 25.86 -3.19 11.74
N MET A 16 25.71 -2.44 10.65
CA MET A 16 25.79 -2.97 9.28
C MET A 16 27.25 -3.13 8.80
N THR A 17 28.21 -2.58 9.54
CA THR A 17 29.64 -2.64 9.22
C THR A 17 30.27 -3.99 9.59
N THR A 18 29.63 -4.74 10.50
CA THR A 18 30.09 -6.06 10.93
C THR A 18 29.61 -7.18 10.01
N ILE A 19 28.73 -6.87 9.07
CA ILE A 19 28.12 -7.85 8.16
C ILE A 19 28.53 -7.57 6.71
N SER A 20 28.75 -8.64 5.95
CA SER A 20 29.03 -8.52 4.52
C SER A 20 27.74 -8.19 3.75
N GLU A 21 27.78 -7.15 2.91
CA GLU A 21 26.63 -6.80 2.06
C GLU A 21 26.32 -7.87 1.01
N HIS A 22 27.28 -8.76 0.73
CA HIS A 22 27.15 -9.86 -0.21
C HIS A 22 26.76 -11.18 0.45
N ALA A 23 26.78 -11.27 1.79
CA ALA A 23 26.27 -12.43 2.50
C ALA A 23 24.75 -12.53 2.31
N THR A 24 24.27 -13.75 2.14
CA THR A 24 22.83 -13.99 2.08
C THR A 24 22.22 -13.85 3.46
N LEU A 25 20.97 -13.41 3.52
CA LEU A 25 20.26 -13.29 4.78
C LEU A 25 20.13 -14.65 5.49
N SER A 26 20.12 -15.78 4.76
CA SER A 26 20.15 -17.13 5.36
C SER A 26 21.47 -17.43 6.08
N GLU A 27 22.60 -17.02 5.52
CA GLU A 27 23.93 -17.19 6.14
C GLU A 27 24.08 -16.31 7.40
N MET A 28 23.29 -15.25 7.48
CA MET A 28 23.29 -14.31 8.60
C MET A 28 22.37 -14.71 9.76
N GLY A 29 21.84 -15.94 9.73
CA GLY A 29 21.02 -16.49 10.81
C GLY A 29 19.53 -16.21 10.68
N MET A 30 19.02 -15.94 9.45
CA MET A 30 17.58 -15.89 9.22
C MET A 30 16.95 -17.26 9.51
N ASP A 31 15.99 -17.28 10.43
CA ASP A 31 15.14 -18.40 10.74
C ASP A 31 13.77 -18.28 10.03
N SER A 32 12.89 -19.26 10.26
CA SER A 32 11.57 -19.28 9.62
C SER A 32 10.69 -18.09 10.02
N MET A 33 10.79 -17.59 11.26
CA MET A 33 10.00 -16.44 11.74
C MET A 33 10.50 -15.15 11.11
N THR A 34 11.81 -14.89 11.17
CA THR A 34 12.41 -13.69 10.55
C THR A 34 12.20 -13.66 9.04
N THR A 35 12.14 -14.81 8.36
CA THR A 35 11.76 -14.89 6.94
C THR A 35 10.38 -14.26 6.68
N VAL A 36 9.39 -14.57 7.53
CA VAL A 36 8.01 -14.07 7.39
C VAL A 36 7.93 -12.59 7.74
N GLU A 37 8.64 -12.15 8.78
CA GLU A 37 8.69 -10.73 9.16
C GLU A 37 9.34 -9.87 8.07
N ILE A 38 10.46 -10.33 7.50
CA ILE A 38 11.13 -9.66 6.38
C ILE A 38 10.21 -9.61 5.15
N LYS A 39 9.51 -10.70 4.85
CA LYS A 39 8.52 -10.74 3.77
C LYS A 39 7.45 -9.66 3.97
N GLN A 40 6.88 -9.57 5.17
CA GLN A 40 5.84 -8.59 5.48
C GLN A 40 6.36 -7.15 5.46
N ALA A 41 7.62 -6.90 5.84
CA ALA A 41 8.25 -5.59 5.73
C ALA A 41 8.42 -5.19 4.25
N LEU A 42 8.93 -6.10 3.42
CA LEU A 42 9.13 -5.84 1.98
C LEU A 42 7.81 -5.62 1.22
N GLU A 43 6.77 -6.37 1.55
CA GLU A 43 5.45 -6.22 0.93
C GLU A 43 4.75 -4.91 1.33
N ARG A 44 4.90 -4.47 2.60
CA ARG A 44 4.24 -3.25 3.09
C ARG A 44 4.96 -1.96 2.75
N ASP A 45 6.29 -1.97 2.82
CA ASP A 45 7.08 -0.74 2.73
C ASP A 45 7.62 -0.47 1.32
N CYS A 46 7.74 -1.51 0.46
CA CYS A 46 8.30 -1.41 -0.90
C CYS A 46 7.44 -2.07 -1.99
N GLU A 47 6.29 -2.67 -1.67
CA GLU A 47 5.49 -3.45 -2.62
C GLU A 47 6.31 -4.56 -3.34
N ILE A 48 7.37 -5.06 -2.70
CA ILE A 48 8.24 -6.11 -3.25
C ILE A 48 7.70 -7.47 -2.83
N PHE A 49 7.23 -8.25 -3.80
CA PHE A 49 6.75 -9.61 -3.59
C PHE A 49 7.84 -10.62 -3.91
N LEU A 50 8.32 -11.33 -2.89
CA LEU A 50 9.33 -12.39 -3.01
C LEU A 50 8.84 -13.68 -2.35
N SER A 51 9.17 -14.81 -2.95
CA SER A 51 8.95 -16.11 -2.33
C SER A 51 9.91 -16.34 -1.15
N PRO A 52 9.57 -17.20 -0.17
CA PRO A 52 10.47 -17.53 0.94
C PRO A 52 11.83 -18.08 0.50
N LYS A 53 11.92 -18.69 -0.70
CA LYS A 53 13.18 -19.17 -1.27
C LYS A 53 14.03 -18.01 -1.78
N GLU A 54 13.42 -17.00 -2.38
CA GLU A 54 14.12 -15.80 -2.86
C GLU A 54 14.61 -14.96 -1.69
N ILE A 55 13.80 -14.78 -0.64
CA ILE A 55 14.19 -14.07 0.58
C ILE A 55 15.43 -14.72 1.22
N ARG A 56 15.50 -16.05 1.25
CA ARG A 56 16.66 -16.79 1.76
C ARG A 56 17.96 -16.45 1.03
N THR A 57 17.91 -16.22 -0.28
CA THR A 57 19.09 -15.93 -1.12
C THR A 57 19.30 -14.44 -1.37
N LEU A 58 18.51 -13.59 -0.69
CA LEU A 58 18.60 -12.15 -0.76
C LEU A 58 19.87 -11.68 -0.03
N THR A 59 20.44 -10.56 -0.49
CA THR A 59 21.60 -9.91 0.14
C THR A 59 21.30 -8.43 0.30
N PHE A 60 22.01 -7.76 1.21
CA PHE A 60 21.85 -6.31 1.38
C PHE A 60 22.28 -5.53 0.13
N ALA A 61 23.26 -6.03 -0.63
CA ALA A 61 23.63 -5.45 -1.91
C ALA A 61 22.47 -5.50 -2.93
N LYS A 62 21.79 -6.65 -3.05
CA LYS A 62 20.62 -6.80 -3.93
C LYS A 62 19.44 -5.93 -3.46
N LEU A 63 19.21 -5.85 -2.15
CA LEU A 63 18.19 -4.97 -1.57
C LEU A 63 18.45 -3.49 -1.93
N LYS A 64 19.68 -3.01 -1.72
CA LYS A 64 20.10 -1.65 -2.09
C LYS A 64 19.93 -1.37 -3.57
N GLU A 65 20.28 -2.34 -4.44
CA GLU A 65 20.11 -2.20 -5.89
C GLU A 65 18.64 -2.07 -6.27
N ARG A 66 17.77 -2.91 -5.69
CA ARG A 66 16.33 -2.89 -5.94
C ARG A 66 15.70 -1.57 -5.51
N LEU A 67 16.02 -1.10 -4.31
CA LEU A 67 15.60 0.20 -3.78
C LEU A 67 16.14 1.38 -4.62
N SER A 68 17.36 1.25 -5.16
CA SER A 68 17.95 2.29 -6.02
C SER A 68 17.35 2.32 -7.44
N LYS A 69 16.75 1.20 -7.89
CA LYS A 69 16.11 1.06 -9.20
C LYS A 69 14.63 1.42 -9.21
N GLU A 70 14.06 1.85 -8.09
CA GLU A 70 12.70 2.39 -8.00
C GLU A 70 12.61 3.78 -8.67
N THR A 71 12.77 3.83 -9.98
CA THR A 71 11.77 4.52 -10.78
C THR A 71 10.54 3.61 -10.80
N PRO A 72 9.32 4.11 -10.58
CA PRO A 72 8.12 3.29 -10.45
C PRO A 72 7.76 2.71 -11.83
N ASP A 73 8.38 1.58 -12.16
CA ASP A 73 8.03 0.73 -13.30
C ASP A 73 7.77 -0.70 -12.81
N HIS A 74 7.00 -0.80 -11.74
CA HIS A 74 6.13 -1.94 -11.59
C HIS A 74 4.80 -1.51 -12.14
N GLY A 75 4.59 -1.88 -13.42
CA GLY A 75 3.32 -1.75 -14.10
C GLY A 75 2.22 -2.14 -13.13
N VAL A 76 1.49 -1.13 -12.68
CA VAL A 76 0.26 -1.26 -11.92
C VAL A 76 -0.49 -2.40 -12.60
N PRO A 77 -0.79 -3.51 -11.91
CA PRO A 77 -1.79 -4.42 -12.44
C PRO A 77 -3.01 -3.53 -12.58
N THR A 78 -3.34 -3.14 -13.82
CA THR A 78 -4.55 -2.38 -14.10
C THR A 78 -5.66 -3.19 -13.48
N LEU A 79 -6.11 -2.74 -12.29
CA LEU A 79 -7.13 -3.48 -11.57
C LEU A 79 -8.29 -3.62 -12.54
N PRO A 80 -8.79 -4.84 -12.78
CA PRO A 80 -9.91 -5.02 -13.69
C PRO A 80 -11.01 -4.05 -13.27
N ALA A 81 -11.48 -3.25 -14.22
CA ALA A 81 -12.49 -2.21 -14.03
C ALA A 81 -13.49 -2.63 -12.96
N ARG A 82 -13.62 -1.88 -11.85
CA ARG A 82 -14.40 -2.15 -10.60
C ARG A 82 -15.62 -3.09 -10.78
N THR A 83 -15.38 -4.38 -11.05
CA THR A 83 -16.42 -5.38 -11.39
C THR A 83 -16.51 -6.44 -10.29
N ASN A 84 -15.45 -6.59 -9.50
CA ASN A 84 -15.52 -7.36 -8.27
C ASN A 84 -16.16 -6.51 -7.18
N THR A 85 -17.28 -6.99 -6.64
CA THR A 85 -18.06 -6.36 -5.57
C THR A 85 -17.22 -6.09 -4.31
N PHE A 86 -16.13 -6.81 -4.09
CA PHE A 86 -15.22 -6.47 -2.99
C PHE A 86 -14.51 -5.13 -3.22
N TYR A 87 -13.96 -4.89 -4.41
CA TYR A 87 -13.21 -3.65 -4.71
C TYR A 87 -14.10 -2.42 -4.92
N THR A 88 -15.41 -2.59 -5.18
CA THR A 88 -16.34 -1.46 -5.28
C THR A 88 -16.60 -0.77 -3.95
N HIS A 89 -16.41 -1.47 -2.83
CA HIS A 89 -16.69 -0.93 -1.49
C HIS A 89 -15.45 -0.35 -0.79
N PHE A 90 -14.26 -0.41 -1.39
CA PHE A 90 -13.06 0.15 -0.77
C PHE A 90 -12.56 1.40 -1.52
N ARG A 91 -12.12 2.39 -0.74
CA ARG A 91 -11.56 3.65 -1.22
C ARG A 91 -10.13 3.46 -1.74
N THR A 92 -9.76 4.13 -2.83
CA THR A 92 -8.35 4.20 -3.26
C THR A 92 -7.57 5.21 -2.42
N GLU A 93 -6.24 5.14 -2.44
CA GLU A 93 -5.39 6.12 -1.75
C GLU A 93 -5.63 7.55 -2.29
N GLU A 94 -5.81 7.70 -3.61
CA GLU A 94 -6.13 8.97 -4.23
C GLU A 94 -7.47 9.52 -3.73
N GLU A 95 -8.51 8.66 -3.68
CA GLU A 95 -9.80 9.04 -3.14
C GLU A 95 -9.67 9.44 -1.67
N SER A 96 -8.81 8.77 -0.88
CA SER A 96 -8.56 9.04 0.56
C SER A 96 -8.19 10.49 0.85
N ARG A 97 -7.48 11.13 -0.08
CA ARG A 97 -7.01 12.52 0.04
C ARG A 97 -8.10 13.57 -0.14
N ILE A 98 -9.28 13.19 -0.60
CA ILE A 98 -10.39 14.12 -0.85
C ILE A 98 -11.21 14.28 0.44
N PRO A 99 -11.14 15.42 1.15
CA PRO A 99 -11.86 15.59 2.41
C PRO A 99 -13.36 15.80 2.21
N LEU A 100 -13.75 16.40 1.09
CA LEU A 100 -15.14 16.70 0.75
C LEU A 100 -15.37 16.44 -0.74
N LYS A 101 -16.33 15.57 -1.04
CA LYS A 101 -16.72 15.26 -2.41
C LYS A 101 -18.07 15.90 -2.72
N GLN A 102 -18.07 16.87 -3.63
CA GLN A 102 -19.31 17.44 -4.15
C GLN A 102 -19.99 16.42 -5.06
N MET A 103 -21.29 16.20 -4.82
CA MET A 103 -22.10 15.29 -5.62
C MET A 103 -23.01 16.08 -6.57
N GLU A 104 -23.37 15.46 -7.69
CA GLU A 104 -24.36 15.99 -8.60
C GLU A 104 -25.75 15.94 -7.94
N SER A 105 -26.37 17.11 -7.74
CA SER A 105 -27.76 17.25 -7.27
C SER A 105 -28.69 17.50 -8.46
N LEU A 106 -29.95 17.11 -8.32
CA LEU A 106 -31.00 17.42 -9.30
C LEU A 106 -31.48 18.88 -9.22
N VAL A 107 -31.16 19.58 -8.13
CA VAL A 107 -31.54 20.97 -7.94
C VAL A 107 -30.72 21.84 -8.89
N LYS A 108 -31.41 22.64 -9.70
CA LYS A 108 -30.75 23.64 -10.55
C LYS A 108 -30.12 24.69 -9.64
N GLN A 109 -28.95 25.25 -10.00
CA GLN A 109 -28.28 26.30 -9.22
C GLN A 109 -29.14 27.53 -8.89
N GLN A 110 -30.29 27.67 -9.55
CA GLN A 110 -31.23 28.78 -9.46
C GLN A 110 -32.35 28.53 -8.44
N ASP A 111 -32.52 27.28 -7.98
CA ASP A 111 -33.53 26.88 -7.01
C ASP A 111 -32.95 26.87 -5.59
N HIS A 112 -33.71 27.39 -4.63
CA HIS A 112 -33.30 27.46 -3.23
C HIS A 112 -33.53 26.12 -2.54
N ALA A 113 -32.50 25.27 -2.47
CA ALA A 113 -32.57 23.97 -1.77
C ALA A 113 -31.79 23.97 -0.45
N PRO A 114 -32.24 23.18 0.54
CA PRO A 114 -31.49 22.96 1.76
C PRO A 114 -30.18 22.21 1.47
N LEU A 115 -29.11 22.59 2.17
CA LEU A 115 -27.82 21.90 2.08
C LEU A 115 -27.94 20.49 2.70
N ALA A 116 -27.63 19.47 1.90
CA ALA A 116 -27.50 18.09 2.37
C ALA A 116 -26.02 17.71 2.52
N ILE A 117 -25.66 17.22 3.71
CA ILE A 117 -24.34 16.68 4.01
C ILE A 117 -24.49 15.19 4.28
N PHE A 118 -23.74 14.39 3.51
CA PHE A 118 -23.71 12.94 3.63
C PHE A 118 -22.43 12.50 4.33
N LEU A 119 -22.56 11.64 5.34
CA LEU A 119 -21.42 10.99 5.97
C LEU A 119 -21.35 9.55 5.43
N PRO A 120 -20.22 9.13 4.83
CA PRO A 120 -20.07 7.77 4.34
C PRO A 120 -20.12 6.76 5.51
N GLY A 121 -20.43 5.51 5.18
CA GLY A 121 -20.42 4.41 6.15
C GLY A 121 -19.00 4.03 6.63
N ILE A 122 -18.89 2.90 7.32
CA ILE A 122 -17.61 2.39 7.84
C ILE A 122 -16.57 2.14 6.74
N GLU A 123 -17.02 1.99 5.50
CA GLU A 123 -16.18 1.83 4.33
C GLU A 123 -15.49 3.12 3.86
N GLY A 124 -15.99 4.29 4.28
CA GLY A 124 -15.41 5.59 3.93
C GLY A 124 -15.53 5.97 2.44
N VAL A 125 -16.42 5.32 1.69
CA VAL A 125 -16.64 5.54 0.24
C VAL A 125 -17.86 6.43 0.03
N ALA A 126 -17.67 7.61 -0.55
CA ALA A 126 -18.75 8.59 -0.76
C ALA A 126 -19.63 8.24 -1.97
N GLU A 127 -19.11 7.52 -2.96
CA GLU A 127 -19.76 7.15 -4.22
C GLU A 127 -21.06 6.38 -4.00
N ASN A 128 -21.13 5.57 -2.94
CA ASN A 128 -22.32 4.82 -2.53
C ASN A 128 -23.51 5.75 -2.22
N MET A 129 -23.24 7.02 -1.90
CA MET A 129 -24.25 8.03 -1.58
C MET A 129 -24.74 8.78 -2.84
N ALA A 130 -24.12 8.59 -4.00
CA ALA A 130 -24.50 9.28 -5.25
C ALA A 130 -25.97 9.06 -5.65
N PRO A 131 -26.57 7.86 -5.49
CA PRO A 131 -27.99 7.66 -5.74
C PRO A 131 -28.90 8.47 -4.81
N LEU A 132 -28.44 8.80 -3.60
CA LEU A 132 -29.18 9.64 -2.66
C LEU A 132 -29.07 11.12 -3.03
N ALA A 133 -27.89 11.58 -3.46
CA ALA A 133 -27.70 12.94 -3.95
C ALA A 133 -28.61 13.26 -5.15
N LYS A 134 -28.88 12.27 -6.01
CA LYS A 134 -29.85 12.38 -7.12
C LYS A 134 -31.32 12.37 -6.70
N LYS A 135 -31.63 12.35 -5.40
CA LYS A 135 -33.01 12.44 -4.88
C LYS A 135 -33.23 13.72 -4.05
N VAL A 136 -32.19 14.52 -3.87
CA VAL A 136 -32.19 15.72 -3.04
C VAL A 136 -31.95 16.96 -3.91
#